data_AF-A0AB39LEK2-F1
#
_entry.id   AF-A0AB39LEK2-F1
#
_cell.length_a   1.000
_cell.length_b   1.000
_cell.length_c   1.000
_cell.angle_alpha   90.00
_cell.angle_beta   90.00
_cell.angle_gamma   90.00
#
_symmetry.space_group_name_H-M   'P 1'
#
loop_
_entity.id
_entity.type
_entity.pdbx_description
1 polymer ?
#
loop_
_entity_poly.entity_id
_entity_poly.type
_entity_poly.pdbx_seq_one_letter_code
_entity_poly.pdbx_strand_id
1 'polypeptide(L)' 'MDTNTSVILGVRAAVFDRPDAAQITVRLGTALADAITRVVGDDLRAGAMVELVASPPERTFVGGALAV' A
#
# COMPACT_ATOMS: atom_id res chain seq x y z
N MET A 1 10.12 7.85 21.81
CA MET A 1 8.89 7.43 21.12
C MET A 1 9.23 7.43 19.65
N ASP A 2 9.48 6.27 19.08
CA ASP A 2 9.71 6.12 17.64
C ASP A 2 8.38 6.41 16.97
N THR A 3 8.15 7.67 16.61
CA THR A 3 6.85 8.13 16.13
C THR A 3 6.71 7.81 14.65
N ASN A 4 6.88 6.54 14.31
CA ASN A 4 6.75 6.02 12.96
C ASN A 4 5.34 5.46 12.77
N THR A 5 4.66 5.94 11.74
CA THR A 5 3.37 5.40 11.30
C THR A 5 3.63 4.46 10.15
N SER A 6 3.23 3.19 10.27
CA SER A 6 3.44 2.19 9.21
C SER A 6 2.10 1.70 8.68
N VAL A 7 1.98 1.65 7.35
CA VAL A 7 0.87 1.03 6.65
C VAL A 7 1.40 -0.01 5.68
N ILE A 8 0.93 -1.24 5.84
CA ILE A 8 1.17 -2.35 4.91
C ILE A 8 -0.15 -2.63 4.19
N LEU A 9 -0.12 -2.54 2.86
CA LEU A 9 -1.28 -2.77 2.02
C LEU A 9 -1.02 -3.96 1.10
N GLY A 10 -1.84 -5.00 1.24
CA GLY A 10 -1.89 -6.08 0.27
C GLY A 10 -2.49 -5.58 -1.04
N VAL A 11 -1.79 -5.78 -2.16
CA VAL A 11 -2.25 -5.47 -3.51
C VAL A 11 -2.13 -6.70 -4.39
N ARG A 12 -3.00 -6.88 -5.39
CA ARG A 12 -2.91 -8.02 -6.31
C ARG A 12 -1.57 -8.01 -7.03
N ALA A 13 -0.90 -9.16 -7.07
CA ALA A 13 0.41 -9.30 -7.71
C ALA A 13 0.42 -8.78 -9.16
N ALA A 14 -0.66 -9.04 -9.91
CA ALA A 14 -0.83 -8.59 -11.30
C ALA A 14 -0.74 -7.06 -11.50
N VAL A 15 -0.87 -6.25 -10.44
CA VAL A 15 -0.65 -4.79 -10.52
C VAL A 15 0.80 -4.48 -10.88
N PHE A 16 1.75 -5.30 -10.40
CA PHE A 16 3.17 -5.10 -10.64
C PHE A 16 3.64 -5.53 -12.04
N ASP A 17 2.86 -6.37 -12.71
CA ASP A 17 3.17 -6.86 -14.07
C ASP A 17 2.72 -5.88 -15.17
N ARG A 18 1.99 -4.83 -14.81
CA ARG A 18 1.50 -3.84 -15.77
C ARG A 18 2.65 -3.03 -16.37
N PRO A 19 2.53 -2.58 -17.64
CA PRO A 19 3.53 -1.72 -18.26
C PRO A 19 3.70 -0.37 -17.54
N ASP A 20 2.64 0.10 -16.86
CA ASP A 20 2.62 1.34 -16.08
C ASP A 20 2.75 1.13 -14.56
N ALA A 21 3.14 -0.08 -14.12
CA ALA A 21 3.20 -0.46 -12.71
C ALA A 21 3.99 0.55 -11.85
N ALA A 22 5.19 0.94 -12.31
CA ALA A 22 6.04 1.89 -11.59
C ALA A 22 5.34 3.25 -11.36
N GLN A 23 4.63 3.77 -12.37
CA GLN A 23 3.91 5.03 -12.23
C GLN A 23 2.76 4.92 -11.23
N ILE A 24 2.01 3.81 -11.29
CA ILE A 24 0.85 3.58 -10.42
C ILE A 24 1.26 3.39 -8.97
N THR A 25 2.27 2.54 -8.71
CA THR A 25 2.72 2.25 -7.35
C THR A 25 3.34 3.48 -6.69
N VAL A 26 4.11 4.29 -7.43
CA VAL A 26 4.62 5.58 -6.94
C VAL A 26 3.47 6.52 -6.59
N ARG A 27 2.51 6.71 -7.50
CA ARG A 27 1.36 7.60 -7.23
C ARG A 27 0.55 7.13 -6.03
N LEU A 28 0.33 5.82 -5.89
CA LEU A 28 -0.40 5.24 -4.76
C LEU A 28 0.35 5.44 -3.44
N GLY A 29 1.64 5.09 -3.40
CA GLY A 29 2.47 5.23 -2.21
C GLY A 29 2.53 6.68 -1.72
N THR A 30 2.78 7.63 -2.62
CA THR A 30 2.78 9.06 -2.30
C THR A 30 1.42 9.53 -1.79
N ALA A 31 0.33 9.20 -2.49
CA ALA A 31 -1.00 9.64 -2.10
C ALA A 31 -1.43 9.06 -0.74
N LEU A 32 -1.05 7.81 -0.44
CA LEU A 32 -1.35 7.19 0.84
C LEU A 32 -0.53 7.81 1.98
N ALA A 33 0.76 8.06 1.77
CA ALA A 33 1.58 8.79 2.73
C ALA A 33 1.00 10.19 3.03
N ASP A 34 0.61 10.94 1.99
CA ASP A 34 -0.05 12.24 2.14
C ASP A 34 -1.37 12.14 2.92
N ALA A 35 -2.19 11.13 2.63
CA ALA A 35 -3.46 10.91 3.32
C ALA A 35 -3.25 10.57 4.80
N ILE A 36 -2.26 9.75 5.12
CA ILE A 36 -1.88 9.41 6.50
C ILE A 36 -1.41 10.67 7.22
N THR A 37 -0.49 11.44 6.62
CA THR A 37 0.03 12.69 7.20
C THR A 37 -1.11 13.66 7.56
N ARG A 38 -2.15 13.77 6.73
CA ARG A 38 -3.31 14.62 7.02
C ARG A 38 -4.10 14.20 8.27
N VAL A 39 -4.03 12.92 8.65
CA VAL A 39 -4.70 12.40 9.85
C VAL A 39 -3.81 12.51 11.08
N VAL A 40 -2.53 12.15 10.95
CA VAL A 40 -1.61 12.03 12.10
C VAL A 40 -0.82 13.31 12.40
N GLY A 41 -0.82 14.29 11.48
CA GLY A 41 -0.07 15.55 11.58
C GLY A 41 1.23 15.55 10.78
N ASP A 42 1.64 16.73 10.32
CA ASP A 42 2.81 16.94 9.45
C ASP A 42 4.14 16.57 10.11
N ASP A 43 4.24 16.70 11.43
CA ASP A 43 5.44 16.35 12.20
C ASP A 43 5.82 14.87 12.06
N LEU A 44 4.85 14.02 11.70
CA LEU A 44 5.02 12.57 11.56
C LEU A 44 5.18 12.11 10.11
N ARG A 45 5.20 13.04 9.15
CA ARG A 45 5.37 12.73 7.72
C ARG A 45 6.67 11.99 7.44
N ALA A 46 7.77 12.41 8.04
CA ALA A 46 9.09 11.80 7.83
C ALA A 46 9.15 10.35 8.35
N GLY A 47 8.25 9.98 9.27
CA GLY A 47 8.11 8.63 9.82
C GLY A 47 6.97 7.82 9.20
N ALA A 48 6.28 8.32 8.17
CA ALA A 48 5.18 7.63 7.51
C ALA A 48 5.71 6.66 6.45
N MET A 49 5.65 5.36 6.75
CA MET A 49 6.04 4.28 5.84
C MET A 49 4.81 3.67 5.17
N VAL A 50 4.88 3.47 3.86
CA VAL A 50 3.88 2.74 3.07
C VAL A 50 4.56 1.60 2.34
N GLU A 51 4.10 0.38 2.57
CA GLU A 51 4.57 -0.83 1.90
C GLU A 51 3.42 -1.47 1.11
N LEU A 52 3.68 -1.76 -0.17
CA LEU A 52 2.74 -2.45 -1.06
C LEU A 52 3.19 -3.91 -1.21
N VAL A 53 2.42 -4.83 -0.67
CA VAL A 53 2.76 -6.26 -0.65
C VAL A 53 1.95 -7.01 -1.71
N ALA A 54 2.65 -7.64 -2.65
CA ALA A 54 2.04 -8.47 -3.67
C ALA A 54 1.28 -9.66 -3.05
N SER A 55 0.01 -9.79 -3.41
CA SER A 55 -0.91 -10.84 -2.98
C SER A 55 -1.22 -11.74 -4.18
N PRO A 56 -0.68 -12.97 -4.20
CA PRO A 56 -0.90 -13.88 -5.32
C PRO A 56 -2.35 -14.39 -5.38
N PRO A 57 -2.92 -14.54 -6.59
CA PRO A 57 -4.32 -14.91 -6.76
C PRO A 57 -4.67 -16.25 -6.13
N GLU A 58 -3.77 -17.23 -6.20
CA GLU A 58 -3.93 -18.58 -5.67
C GLU A 58 -3.97 -18.66 -4.14
N ARG A 59 -3.69 -17.54 -3.44
CA ARG A 59 -3.70 -17.45 -1.97
C ARG A 59 -4.65 -16.36 -1.45
N THR A 60 -5.50 -15.81 -2.29
CA THR A 60 -6.43 -14.75 -1.91
C THR A 60 -7.87 -15.26 -1.95
N PHE A 61 -8.63 -15.04 -0.88
CA PHE A 61 -10.01 -15.50 -0.75
C PHE A 61 -10.94 -14.35 -0.34
N VAL A 62 -12.15 -14.31 -0.90
CA VAL A 62 -13.21 -13.35 -0.53
C VAL A 62 -14.46 -14.13 -0.15
N GLY A 63 -14.98 -13.92 1.06
CA GLY A 63 -16.16 -14.65 1.56
C GLY A 63 -15.97 -16.17 1.66
N GLY A 64 -14.74 -16.65 1.77
CA GLY A 64 -14.41 -18.09 1.81
C GLY A 64 -14.21 -18.76 0.44
N ALA A 65 -14.38 -18.02 -0.66
CA ALA A 65 -14.11 -18.52 -2.01
C ALA A 65 -12.80 -17.96 -2.56
N LEU A 66 -12.10 -18.73 -3.40
CA LEU A 66 -10.91 -18.24 -4.09
C LEU A 66 -11.29 -16.99 -4.87
N ALA A 67 -10.53 -15.92 -4.68
CA ALA A 67 -10.76 -14.65 -5.32
C ALA A 67 -10.16 -14.68 -6.73
N VAL A 68 -10.88 -15.38 -7.62
CA VAL A 68 -10.63 -15.52 -9.05
C VAL A 68 -10.92 -14.25 -9.82
#